data_AF-A0A6A6EIV1-F1
#
_entry.id   AF-A0A6A6EIV1-F1
#
_cell.length_a   1.000
_cell.length_b   1.000
_cell.length_c   1.000
_cell.angle_alpha   90.00
_cell.angle_beta   90.00
_cell.angle_gamma   90.00
#
_symmetry.space_group_name_H-M   'P 1'
#
loop_
_entity.id
_entity.type
_entity.pdbx_description
1 polymer ?
#
loop_
_entity_poly.entity_id
_entity_poly.type
_entity_poly.pdbx_seq_one_letter_code
_entity_poly.pdbx_strand_id
1 'polypeptide(L)'
;MSNKIKDLHTIDDTSFPYTFEQNASVPLKTSEGLVRCNVYRKIPSKLNQRYPVLVTYDFHPKSFSEVNAEHHSAHSAWETPDPGFWAQVDYAIVRADERGLGQSPGLLNTISRGTSEAFFDIVEWATEQPWSSGKVGLLGISYYADSQWRVAARKPKGLTCMIPWEGMSDYYRDRCRHGGILSNKFIKFWWDRQVVSNQYGRPGRKEKNWYRFRDEEYYASKEYDMGDFEVPLLSVGNWGGILLHLRGNIEGYTHAGSEFKYLRMITGRHDLPSYYKHEVEIQRSFLDAFLKGEDRPGWSEKGKLPPADLVLRKGDVGFNDAEKEKSYPRRTKNEWPIARTQYTKYYLTPSQILTIVEPEEIEITGHIVAHLNVSLSIDPTGLTPSDIDIFLTLRYVSPSGKEVFYTDTAGDLVPLTKGWLRVNLRKTNPEHPKHRQWLPWRDYFSTDVLPNFWFTWLMDTLVLPVVLGNVYAVDVEIWPTNVVVEKGGRIVLEVSSGDTQGSGIFLHDYPDDRSEAKLRGMNHIHFGPRFLNWVSPPIIPPK
;
A
#
# COMPACT_ATOMS: atom_id res chain seq x y z
N MET A 1 -8.58 -37.33 15.13
CA MET A 1 -9.79 -36.89 15.86
C MET A 1 -9.89 -35.39 15.70
N SER A 2 -10.97 -34.86 15.13
CA SER A 2 -11.17 -33.41 15.07
C SER A 2 -11.27 -32.89 16.50
N ASN A 3 -10.46 -31.89 16.87
CA ASN A 3 -10.64 -31.21 18.14
C ASN A 3 -12.04 -30.60 18.15
N LYS A 4 -12.92 -31.05 19.05
CA LYS A 4 -14.23 -30.42 19.23
C LYS A 4 -14.02 -28.94 19.57
N ILE A 5 -14.61 -28.05 18.78
CA ILE A 5 -14.57 -26.62 19.03
C ILE A 5 -15.34 -26.35 20.33
N LYS A 6 -14.68 -25.76 21.34
CA LYS A 6 -15.29 -25.41 22.62
C LYS A 6 -15.89 -24.01 22.55
N ASP A 7 -16.94 -23.76 23.30
CA ASP A 7 -17.36 -22.38 23.53
C ASP A 7 -16.43 -21.74 24.58
N LEU A 8 -15.87 -20.57 24.24
CA LEU A 8 -14.92 -19.80 25.04
C LEU A 8 -15.44 -18.39 25.33
N HIS A 9 -16.72 -18.13 25.00
CA HIS A 9 -17.33 -16.82 25.08
C HIS A 9 -17.47 -16.36 26.54
N THR A 10 -16.97 -15.17 26.83
CA THR A 10 -17.15 -14.50 28.12
C THR A 10 -17.54 -13.03 27.91
N ILE A 11 -18.19 -12.44 28.91
CA ILE A 11 -18.58 -11.03 28.93
C ILE A 11 -18.08 -10.43 30.25
N ASP A 12 -17.39 -9.30 30.16
CA ASP A 12 -16.97 -8.49 31.29
C ASP A 12 -17.47 -7.05 31.13
N ASP A 13 -18.34 -6.63 32.02
CA ASP A 13 -18.91 -5.28 32.11
C ASP A 13 -18.46 -4.52 33.37
N THR A 14 -17.48 -5.05 34.09
CA THR A 14 -17.03 -4.52 35.39
C THR A 14 -15.58 -4.09 35.43
N SER A 15 -14.68 -4.78 34.74
CA SER A 15 -13.23 -4.53 34.85
C SER A 15 -12.76 -3.35 33.99
N PHE A 16 -13.55 -2.94 33.01
CA PHE A 16 -13.18 -1.95 32.00
C PHE A 16 -14.25 -0.86 31.88
N PRO A 17 -13.93 0.34 31.35
CA PRO A 17 -14.92 1.40 31.13
C PRO A 17 -15.89 1.11 29.96
N TYR A 18 -15.90 -0.13 29.45
CA TYR A 18 -16.72 -0.64 28.35
C TYR A 18 -17.04 -2.12 28.61
N THR A 19 -18.11 -2.62 28.00
CA THR A 19 -18.38 -4.05 27.92
C THR A 19 -17.37 -4.70 26.98
N PHE A 20 -16.68 -5.72 27.47
CA PHE A 20 -15.76 -6.57 26.71
C PHE A 20 -16.34 -7.97 26.58
N GLU A 21 -16.75 -8.34 25.37
CA GLU A 21 -17.10 -9.72 25.04
C GLU A 21 -15.91 -10.40 24.38
N GLN A 22 -15.40 -11.46 24.97
CA GLN A 22 -14.21 -12.16 24.50
C GLN A 22 -14.60 -13.46 23.80
N ASN A 23 -13.95 -13.76 22.67
CA ASN A 23 -14.11 -15.02 21.92
C ASN A 23 -15.56 -15.32 21.47
N ALA A 24 -16.34 -14.30 21.15
CA ALA A 24 -17.63 -14.47 20.49
C ALA A 24 -17.46 -15.28 19.19
N SER A 25 -18.39 -16.20 18.94
CA SER A 25 -18.32 -17.09 17.77
C SER A 25 -19.04 -16.49 16.57
N VAL A 26 -18.32 -16.39 15.45
CA VAL A 26 -18.87 -16.03 14.15
C VAL A 26 -18.89 -17.28 13.27
N PRO A 27 -20.06 -17.92 13.07
CA PRO A 27 -20.20 -19.01 12.10
C PRO A 27 -19.94 -18.47 10.69
N LEU A 28 -19.08 -19.15 9.94
CA LEU A 28 -18.82 -18.79 8.54
C LEU A 28 -19.96 -19.31 7.65
N LYS A 29 -20.51 -18.43 6.80
CA LYS A 29 -21.55 -18.76 5.81
C LYS A 29 -20.92 -19.11 4.46
N THR A 30 -19.76 -18.52 4.16
CA THR A 30 -19.04 -18.67 2.89
C THR A 30 -18.07 -19.86 2.87
N SER A 31 -17.73 -20.42 4.04
CA SER A 31 -16.86 -21.58 4.17
C SER A 31 -17.18 -22.37 5.44
N GLU A 32 -16.67 -23.60 5.55
CA GLU A 32 -16.85 -24.40 6.76
C GLU A 32 -16.04 -23.85 7.94
N GLY A 33 -16.67 -23.76 9.10
CA GLY A 33 -16.03 -23.46 10.37
C GLY A 33 -16.56 -22.18 11.03
N LEU A 34 -15.74 -21.62 11.91
CA LEU A 34 -16.03 -20.36 12.59
C LEU A 34 -14.75 -19.54 12.71
N VAL A 35 -14.94 -18.25 12.94
CA VAL A 35 -13.90 -17.36 13.45
C VAL A 35 -14.31 -16.82 14.81
N ARG A 36 -13.32 -16.46 15.63
CA ARG A 36 -13.50 -15.85 16.94
C ARG A 36 -13.27 -14.36 16.84
N CYS A 37 -14.04 -13.61 17.60
CA CYS A 37 -13.85 -12.18 17.72
C CYS A 37 -14.05 -11.70 19.14
N ASN A 38 -13.45 -10.54 19.39
CA ASN A 38 -13.65 -9.75 20.58
C ASN A 38 -14.54 -8.55 20.21
N VAL A 39 -15.51 -8.26 21.07
CA VAL A 39 -16.42 -7.12 20.93
C VAL A 39 -16.20 -6.16 22.08
N TYR A 40 -16.02 -4.90 21.76
CA TYR A 40 -15.87 -3.82 22.73
C TYR A 40 -16.95 -2.78 22.46
N ARG A 41 -17.72 -2.42 23.48
CA ARG A 41 -18.77 -1.40 23.32
C ARG A 41 -19.06 -0.72 24.64
N LYS A 42 -19.57 0.51 24.57
CA LYS A 42 -19.98 1.26 25.76
C LYS A 42 -21.00 0.48 26.59
N ILE A 43 -20.85 0.52 27.91
CA ILE A 43 -21.83 -0.03 28.83
C ILE A 43 -23.17 0.69 28.55
N PRO A 44 -24.25 -0.05 28.22
CA PRO A 44 -25.51 0.57 27.81
C PRO A 44 -26.08 1.48 28.91
N SER A 45 -26.36 2.73 28.54
CA SER A 45 -27.07 3.69 29.41
C SER A 45 -28.59 3.56 29.31
N LYS A 46 -29.06 2.92 28.23
CA LYS A 46 -30.48 2.71 27.90
C LYS A 46 -30.70 1.27 27.46
N LEU A 47 -31.89 0.74 27.76
CA LEU A 47 -32.32 -0.56 27.23
C LEU A 47 -32.34 -0.51 25.70
N ASN A 48 -31.81 -1.55 25.05
CA ASN A 48 -31.72 -1.68 23.58
C ASN A 48 -30.89 -0.58 22.88
N GLN A 49 -29.95 0.05 23.58
CA GLN A 49 -29.00 0.97 22.94
C GLN A 49 -28.20 0.23 21.85
N ARG A 50 -28.14 0.82 20.65
CA ARG A 50 -27.44 0.29 19.48
C ARG A 50 -26.33 1.22 19.05
N TYR A 51 -25.26 0.65 18.50
CA TYR A 51 -24.05 1.38 18.13
C TYR A 51 -23.69 1.14 16.65
N PRO A 52 -23.18 2.15 15.92
CA PRO A 52 -22.40 1.89 14.72
C PRO A 52 -21.18 1.01 15.07
N VAL A 53 -20.76 0.16 14.13
CA VAL A 53 -19.74 -0.85 14.39
C VAL A 53 -18.50 -0.60 13.54
N LEU A 54 -17.32 -0.61 14.15
CA LEU A 54 -16.03 -0.67 13.47
C LEU A 54 -15.54 -2.11 13.49
N VAL A 55 -15.21 -2.66 12.32
CA VAL A 55 -14.74 -4.04 12.20
C VAL A 55 -13.32 -4.06 11.63
N THR A 56 -12.45 -4.85 12.25
CA THR A 56 -11.09 -5.15 11.75
C THR A 56 -10.67 -6.56 12.15
N TYR A 57 -9.58 -7.05 11.56
CA TYR A 57 -8.87 -8.23 12.08
C TYR A 57 -7.99 -7.86 13.29
N ASP A 58 -7.48 -8.88 13.99
CA ASP A 58 -6.61 -8.75 15.15
C ASP A 58 -5.27 -9.48 14.93
N PHE A 59 -4.18 -8.93 15.49
CA PHE A 59 -2.87 -9.58 15.63
C PHE A 59 -2.29 -9.27 17.01
N HIS A 60 -1.66 -10.26 17.65
CA HIS A 60 -1.17 -10.11 19.02
C HIS A 60 -0.05 -9.06 19.17
N PRO A 61 0.00 -8.35 20.32
CA PRO A 61 0.73 -7.09 20.47
C PRO A 61 2.25 -7.23 20.69
N LYS A 62 3.01 -6.28 20.11
CA LYS A 62 4.12 -5.55 20.77
C LYS A 62 4.28 -4.14 20.16
N SER A 63 4.40 -3.17 21.07
CA SER A 63 4.77 -1.74 20.90
C SER A 63 3.67 -0.76 20.46
N PHE A 64 2.75 -0.40 21.36
CA PHE A 64 1.91 0.82 21.22
C PHE A 64 2.39 1.96 22.13
N SER A 65 3.50 1.81 22.84
CA SER A 65 3.93 2.75 23.89
C SER A 65 4.22 4.18 23.42
N GLU A 66 4.43 4.37 22.11
CA GLU A 66 4.68 5.67 21.49
C GLU A 66 3.41 6.36 20.98
N VAL A 67 2.23 5.71 21.05
CA VAL A 67 0.97 6.36 20.65
C VAL A 67 0.49 7.35 21.73
N ASN A 68 -0.46 8.21 21.37
CA ASN A 68 -1.09 9.13 22.32
C ASN A 68 -1.74 8.36 23.49
N ALA A 69 -1.55 8.83 24.72
CA ALA A 69 -2.09 8.24 25.95
C ALA A 69 -3.62 8.03 25.94
N GLU A 70 -4.38 8.81 25.17
CA GLU A 70 -5.82 8.60 24.97
C GLU A 70 -6.15 7.26 24.27
N HIS A 71 -5.18 6.63 23.62
CA HIS A 71 -5.28 5.34 22.95
C HIS A 71 -4.50 4.23 23.69
N HIS A 72 -4.24 4.39 25.00
CA HIS A 72 -3.61 3.39 25.87
C HIS A 72 -4.64 2.70 26.77
N SER A 73 -5.63 2.04 26.19
CA SER A 73 -6.57 1.18 26.92
C SER A 73 -5.99 -0.21 27.19
N ALA A 74 -6.63 -0.96 28.08
CA ALA A 74 -6.20 -2.33 28.43
C ALA A 74 -6.16 -3.28 27.22
N HIS A 75 -6.89 -2.96 26.14
CA HIS A 75 -7.00 -3.77 24.93
C HIS A 75 -6.48 -3.04 23.69
N SER A 76 -5.61 -2.04 23.86
CA SER A 76 -4.92 -1.42 22.73
C SER A 76 -4.06 -2.45 22.01
N ALA A 77 -4.14 -2.43 20.68
CA ALA A 77 -3.30 -3.24 19.82
C ALA A 77 -2.79 -2.35 18.69
N TRP A 78 -1.62 -2.74 18.17
CA TRP A 78 -0.96 -2.05 17.06
C TRP A 78 -1.90 -1.91 15.87
N GLU A 79 -1.89 -0.75 15.21
CA GLU A 79 -2.58 -0.49 13.93
C GLU A 79 -4.12 -0.63 13.91
N THR A 80 -4.75 -0.79 15.07
CA THR A 80 -6.20 -0.99 15.20
C THR A 80 -6.88 0.13 16.00
N PRO A 81 -8.21 0.33 15.81
CA PRO A 81 -8.96 1.34 16.56
C PRO A 81 -8.99 1.02 18.05
N ASP A 82 -8.45 1.89 18.91
CA ASP A 82 -8.41 1.65 20.36
C ASP A 82 -9.82 1.53 20.98
N PRO A 83 -10.16 0.41 21.67
CA PRO A 83 -11.49 0.22 22.23
C PRO A 83 -11.86 1.24 23.31
N GLY A 84 -10.89 1.68 24.11
CA GLY A 84 -11.10 2.68 25.16
C GLY A 84 -11.54 4.02 24.59
N PHE A 85 -10.93 4.47 23.51
CA PHE A 85 -11.33 5.70 22.84
C PHE A 85 -12.67 5.54 22.10
N TRP A 86 -12.76 4.58 21.17
CA TRP A 86 -13.89 4.47 20.24
C TRP A 86 -15.20 4.07 20.93
N ALA A 87 -15.16 3.28 22.01
CA ALA A 87 -16.35 2.97 22.79
C ALA A 87 -16.94 4.21 23.48
N GLN A 88 -16.10 5.14 23.94
CA GLN A 88 -16.58 6.33 24.66
C GLN A 88 -17.30 7.31 23.73
N VAL A 89 -16.93 7.34 22.45
CA VAL A 89 -17.60 8.10 21.38
C VAL A 89 -18.69 7.28 20.66
N ASP A 90 -19.27 6.31 21.38
CA ASP A 90 -20.46 5.54 21.00
C ASP A 90 -20.30 4.68 19.73
N TYR A 91 -19.12 4.09 19.52
CA TYR A 91 -18.91 2.98 18.57
C TYR A 91 -18.80 1.64 19.29
N ALA A 92 -19.27 0.57 18.64
CA ALA A 92 -18.84 -0.78 18.96
C ALA A 92 -17.63 -1.16 18.09
N ILE A 93 -16.67 -1.90 18.63
CA ILE A 93 -15.49 -2.37 17.92
C ILE A 93 -15.53 -3.89 17.91
N VAL A 94 -15.48 -4.50 16.73
CA VAL A 94 -15.31 -5.95 16.55
C VAL A 94 -13.91 -6.19 16.00
N ARG A 95 -13.11 -6.93 16.76
CA ARG A 95 -11.78 -7.40 16.33
C ARG A 95 -11.82 -8.90 16.19
N ALA A 96 -11.68 -9.40 14.97
CA ALA A 96 -11.72 -10.83 14.70
C ALA A 96 -10.31 -11.42 14.59
N ASP A 97 -10.11 -12.61 15.14
CA ASP A 97 -8.96 -13.43 14.82
C ASP A 97 -9.13 -13.95 13.39
N GLU A 98 -8.19 -13.63 12.50
CA GLU A 98 -8.19 -14.19 11.15
C GLU A 98 -8.15 -15.73 11.20
N ARG A 99 -8.68 -16.40 10.17
CA ARG A 99 -8.70 -17.86 10.11
C ARG A 99 -7.29 -18.44 10.35
N GLY A 100 -7.16 -19.35 11.33
CA GLY A 100 -5.88 -19.99 11.69
C GLY A 100 -4.99 -19.20 12.66
N LEU A 101 -5.49 -18.08 13.17
CA LEU A 101 -4.88 -17.21 14.18
C LEU A 101 -5.70 -17.24 15.48
N GLY A 102 -5.08 -16.92 16.62
CA GLY A 102 -5.78 -16.77 17.90
C GLY A 102 -6.76 -17.91 18.20
N GLN A 103 -7.97 -17.61 18.64
CA GLN A 103 -8.96 -18.65 18.92
C GLN A 103 -9.71 -19.14 17.65
N SER A 104 -9.39 -18.62 16.46
CA SER A 104 -9.95 -19.04 15.16
C SER A 104 -9.24 -20.27 14.61
N PRO A 105 -9.92 -21.43 14.48
CA PRO A 105 -9.32 -22.63 13.90
C PRO A 105 -8.93 -22.45 12.43
N GLY A 106 -7.98 -23.27 11.95
CA GLY A 106 -7.66 -23.37 10.53
C GLY A 106 -6.21 -23.03 10.20
N LEU A 107 -5.99 -22.58 8.96
CA LEU A 107 -4.68 -22.21 8.42
C LEU A 107 -4.68 -20.71 8.11
N LEU A 108 -3.69 -19.98 8.62
CA LEU A 108 -3.47 -18.59 8.27
C LEU A 108 -2.83 -18.52 6.88
N ASN A 109 -3.68 -18.23 5.90
CA ASN A 109 -3.27 -17.95 4.52
C ASN A 109 -3.58 -16.48 4.22
N THR A 110 -2.59 -15.64 4.54
CA THR A 110 -2.74 -14.19 4.58
C THR A 110 -3.19 -13.59 3.25
N ILE A 111 -4.13 -12.64 3.31
CA ILE A 111 -4.66 -11.94 2.13
C ILE A 111 -5.23 -12.90 1.07
N SER A 112 -5.64 -14.10 1.46
CA SER A 112 -6.21 -15.07 0.52
C SER A 112 -7.70 -14.83 0.29
N ARG A 113 -8.24 -15.49 -0.74
CA ARG A 113 -9.69 -15.57 -0.94
C ARG A 113 -10.43 -16.04 0.31
N GLY A 114 -9.96 -17.11 0.95
CA GLY A 114 -10.61 -17.67 2.12
C GLY A 114 -10.61 -16.74 3.33
N THR A 115 -9.60 -15.87 3.46
CA THR A 115 -9.61 -14.88 4.54
C THR A 115 -10.51 -13.69 4.19
N SER A 116 -10.53 -13.25 2.93
CA SER A 116 -11.48 -12.22 2.46
C SER A 116 -12.94 -12.66 2.62
N GLU A 117 -13.24 -13.94 2.37
CA GLU A 117 -14.56 -14.55 2.58
C GLU A 117 -14.95 -14.66 4.05
N ALA A 118 -14.01 -15.01 4.93
CA ALA A 118 -14.24 -14.95 6.37
C ALA A 118 -14.50 -13.51 6.83
N PHE A 119 -13.80 -12.51 6.28
CA PHE A 119 -14.03 -11.11 6.64
C PHE A 119 -15.43 -10.64 6.23
N PHE A 120 -15.89 -11.07 5.06
CA PHE A 120 -17.26 -10.82 4.59
C PHE A 120 -18.28 -11.33 5.61
N ASP A 121 -18.13 -12.57 6.10
CA ASP A 121 -19.04 -13.14 7.10
C ASP A 121 -18.98 -12.41 8.44
N ILE A 122 -17.80 -11.95 8.87
CA ILE A 122 -17.64 -11.15 10.09
C ILE A 122 -18.41 -9.82 9.99
N VAL A 123 -18.33 -9.14 8.84
CA VAL A 123 -19.04 -7.87 8.61
C VAL A 123 -20.56 -8.07 8.67
N GLU A 124 -21.08 -9.11 8.01
CA GLU A 124 -22.52 -9.41 8.06
C GLU A 124 -22.97 -9.84 9.47
N TRP A 125 -22.17 -10.65 10.16
CA TRP A 125 -22.47 -11.05 11.53
C TRP A 125 -22.52 -9.84 12.46
N ALA A 126 -21.55 -8.91 12.36
CA ALA A 126 -21.51 -7.69 13.16
C ALA A 126 -22.71 -6.76 12.89
N THR A 127 -23.22 -6.79 11.66
CA THR A 127 -24.43 -6.06 11.26
C THR A 127 -25.70 -6.61 11.94
N GLU A 128 -25.76 -7.92 12.16
CA GLU A 128 -26.96 -8.64 12.64
C GLU A 128 -27.09 -8.65 14.18
N GLN A 129 -26.09 -8.15 14.92
CA GLN A 129 -26.09 -8.21 16.39
C GLN A 129 -27.13 -7.27 17.02
N PRO A 130 -27.74 -7.63 18.17
CA PRO A 130 -28.82 -6.84 18.79
C PRO A 130 -28.37 -5.45 19.27
N TRP A 131 -27.07 -5.29 19.57
CA TRP A 131 -26.42 -4.03 19.94
C TRP A 131 -25.90 -3.25 18.72
N SER A 132 -26.03 -3.78 17.50
CA SER A 132 -25.61 -3.12 16.27
C SER A 132 -26.71 -2.22 15.73
N SER A 133 -26.32 -1.05 15.21
CA SER A 133 -27.21 -0.18 14.43
C SER A 133 -27.51 -0.73 13.03
N GLY A 134 -26.83 -1.80 12.61
CA GLY A 134 -26.87 -2.33 11.25
C GLY A 134 -25.95 -1.60 10.27
N LYS A 135 -25.16 -0.63 10.74
CA LYS A 135 -24.17 0.09 9.95
C LYS A 135 -22.75 -0.24 10.42
N VAL A 136 -21.94 -0.76 9.49
CA VAL A 136 -20.55 -1.15 9.72
C VAL A 136 -19.61 -0.23 8.95
N GLY A 137 -18.57 0.26 9.62
CA GLY A 137 -17.39 0.88 9.02
C GLY A 137 -16.15 0.00 9.15
N LEU A 138 -15.22 0.14 8.22
CA LEU A 138 -13.90 -0.47 8.31
C LEU A 138 -12.85 0.59 8.63
N LEU A 139 -12.00 0.30 9.61
CA LEU A 139 -10.89 1.15 10.01
C LEU A 139 -9.74 0.29 10.53
N GLY A 140 -8.54 0.56 10.05
CA GLY A 140 -7.31 -0.11 10.43
C GLY A 140 -6.18 0.30 9.50
N ILE A 141 -4.95 -0.02 9.92
CA ILE A 141 -3.72 0.37 9.23
C ILE A 141 -3.05 -0.87 8.61
N SER A 142 -2.20 -0.69 7.59
CA SER A 142 -1.38 -1.76 7.01
C SER A 142 -2.19 -2.96 6.52
N TYR A 143 -1.89 -4.17 7.00
CA TYR A 143 -2.61 -5.40 6.72
C TYR A 143 -4.13 -5.29 6.95
N TYR A 144 -4.54 -4.53 7.96
CA TYR A 144 -5.96 -4.29 8.21
C TYR A 144 -6.57 -3.44 7.11
N ALA A 145 -5.88 -2.39 6.65
CA ALA A 145 -6.25 -1.58 5.49
C ALA A 145 -6.26 -2.40 4.18
N ASP A 146 -5.24 -3.24 3.95
CA ASP A 146 -5.13 -4.16 2.81
C ASP A 146 -6.36 -5.08 2.70
N SER A 147 -6.84 -5.54 3.86
CA SER A 147 -8.00 -6.42 3.97
C SER A 147 -9.31 -5.69 3.66
N GLN A 148 -9.40 -4.37 3.94
CA GLN A 148 -10.60 -3.58 3.66
C GLN A 148 -10.91 -3.53 2.16
N TRP A 149 -9.90 -3.29 1.32
CA TRP A 149 -10.07 -3.25 -0.14
C TRP A 149 -10.73 -4.52 -0.67
N ARG A 150 -10.30 -5.68 -0.14
CA ARG A 150 -10.73 -7.00 -0.61
C ARG A 150 -12.11 -7.35 -0.12
N VAL A 151 -12.40 -7.11 1.15
CA VAL A 151 -13.74 -7.39 1.69
C VAL A 151 -14.77 -6.41 1.12
N ALA A 152 -14.41 -5.15 0.89
CA ALA A 152 -15.32 -4.16 0.29
C ALA A 152 -15.74 -4.56 -1.13
N ALA A 153 -14.81 -5.08 -1.95
CA ALA A 153 -15.11 -5.59 -3.29
C ALA A 153 -16.13 -6.75 -3.27
N ARG A 154 -16.29 -7.43 -2.13
CA ARG A 154 -17.30 -8.49 -1.95
C ARG A 154 -18.69 -7.98 -1.57
N LYS A 155 -18.86 -6.67 -1.34
CA LYS A 155 -20.13 -6.01 -1.02
C LYS A 155 -20.91 -6.66 0.15
N PRO A 156 -20.30 -6.90 1.33
CA PRO A 156 -21.04 -7.46 2.47
C PRO A 156 -22.18 -6.56 2.91
N LYS A 157 -23.31 -7.17 3.29
CA LYS A 157 -24.46 -6.42 3.80
C LYS A 157 -24.09 -5.65 5.07
N GLY A 158 -24.50 -4.39 5.13
CA GLY A 158 -24.27 -3.50 6.28
C GLY A 158 -22.97 -2.71 6.22
N LEU A 159 -22.03 -3.05 5.33
CA LEU A 159 -20.85 -2.21 5.09
C LEU A 159 -21.28 -0.86 4.51
N THR A 160 -20.94 0.20 5.21
CA THR A 160 -21.45 1.56 4.97
C THR A 160 -20.33 2.53 4.59
N CYS A 161 -19.11 2.35 5.08
CA CYS A 161 -17.95 3.18 4.70
C CYS A 161 -16.63 2.50 5.09
N MET A 162 -15.50 2.98 4.55
CA MET A 162 -14.18 2.44 4.87
C MET A 162 -13.08 3.49 4.90
N ILE A 163 -12.08 3.27 5.76
CA ILE A 163 -10.87 4.08 5.91
C ILE A 163 -9.64 3.16 5.84
N PRO A 164 -9.16 2.82 4.64
CA PRO A 164 -7.89 2.12 4.48
C PRO A 164 -6.75 3.11 4.74
N TRP A 165 -6.19 3.05 5.95
CA TRP A 165 -5.07 3.87 6.36
C TRP A 165 -3.75 3.17 6.00
N GLU A 166 -2.99 3.70 5.07
CA GLU A 166 -1.74 3.10 4.58
C GLU A 166 -1.91 1.61 4.24
N GLY A 167 -2.69 1.31 3.19
CA GLY A 167 -3.03 -0.05 2.77
C GLY A 167 -2.78 -0.28 1.28
N MET A 168 -2.00 -1.31 0.95
CA MET A 168 -1.74 -1.73 -0.42
C MET A 168 -3.01 -2.32 -1.08
N SER A 169 -3.16 -2.06 -2.37
CA SER A 169 -4.32 -2.53 -3.14
C SER A 169 -3.96 -3.70 -4.05
N ASP A 170 -2.71 -3.76 -4.53
CA ASP A 170 -2.21 -4.77 -5.46
C ASP A 170 -1.13 -5.62 -4.79
N TYR A 171 -1.46 -6.87 -4.46
CA TYR A 171 -0.56 -7.76 -3.70
C TYR A 171 0.75 -8.03 -4.44
N TYR A 172 0.71 -8.06 -5.78
CA TYR A 172 1.88 -8.30 -6.60
C TYR A 172 2.74 -7.04 -6.68
N ARG A 173 2.19 -5.91 -7.14
CA ARG A 173 2.94 -4.70 -7.48
C ARG A 173 3.37 -3.87 -6.28
N ASP A 174 2.55 -3.84 -5.23
CA ASP A 174 2.75 -2.94 -4.09
C ASP A 174 3.56 -3.59 -2.97
N ARG A 175 3.56 -4.93 -2.87
CA ARG A 175 4.23 -5.68 -1.79
C ARG A 175 5.24 -6.70 -2.27
N CYS A 176 4.83 -7.59 -3.17
CA CYS A 176 5.66 -8.75 -3.48
C CYS A 176 6.79 -8.44 -4.46
N ARG A 177 6.46 -7.76 -5.56
CA ARG A 177 7.34 -7.60 -6.71
C ARG A 177 7.26 -6.19 -7.27
N HIS A 178 8.24 -5.36 -6.93
CA HIS A 178 8.38 -4.03 -7.50
C HIS A 178 8.98 -4.15 -8.91
N GLY A 179 8.23 -3.72 -9.93
CA GLY A 179 8.68 -3.85 -11.32
C GLY A 179 8.97 -5.29 -11.76
N GLY A 180 8.39 -6.29 -11.09
CA GLY A 180 8.67 -7.72 -11.30
C GLY A 180 9.82 -8.31 -10.47
N ILE A 181 10.54 -7.49 -9.71
CA ILE A 181 11.69 -7.89 -8.87
C ILE A 181 11.20 -8.19 -7.45
N LEU A 182 11.56 -9.35 -6.88
CA LEU A 182 11.09 -9.75 -5.54
C LEU A 182 11.67 -8.85 -4.43
N SER A 183 10.79 -8.17 -3.67
CA SER A 183 11.14 -7.43 -2.44
C SER A 183 11.10 -8.38 -1.24
N ASN A 184 12.21 -9.04 -0.92
CA ASN A 184 12.19 -10.26 -0.11
C ASN A 184 12.33 -10.03 1.40
N LYS A 185 13.08 -9.01 1.84
CA LYS A 185 13.43 -8.86 3.27
C LYS A 185 12.22 -8.53 4.13
N PHE A 186 11.38 -7.58 3.72
CA PHE A 186 10.17 -7.20 4.45
C PHE A 186 9.20 -8.36 4.51
N ILE A 187 8.98 -9.05 3.38
CA ILE A 187 8.09 -10.22 3.33
C ILE A 187 8.57 -11.29 4.31
N LYS A 188 9.87 -11.60 4.32
CA LYS A 188 10.44 -12.58 5.25
C LYS A 188 10.28 -12.13 6.70
N PHE A 189 10.68 -10.90 7.02
CA PHE A 189 10.58 -10.32 8.35
C PHE A 189 9.13 -10.37 8.87
N TRP A 190 8.20 -9.82 8.09
CA TRP A 190 6.79 -9.77 8.42
C TRP A 190 6.20 -11.17 8.55
N TRP A 191 6.53 -12.08 7.64
CA TRP A 191 6.05 -13.47 7.69
C TRP A 191 6.51 -14.19 8.96
N ASP A 192 7.80 -14.10 9.27
CA ASP A 192 8.37 -14.79 10.44
C ASP A 192 7.82 -14.15 11.74
N ARG A 193 7.61 -12.82 11.74
CA ARG A 193 7.09 -12.07 12.90
C ARG A 193 5.59 -12.19 13.12
N GLN A 194 4.78 -12.21 12.07
CA GLN A 194 3.31 -12.10 12.15
C GLN A 194 2.59 -13.40 11.82
N VAL A 195 3.14 -14.21 10.92
CA VAL A 195 2.48 -15.45 10.47
C VAL A 195 3.01 -16.62 11.26
N VAL A 196 4.32 -16.86 11.24
CA VAL A 196 4.92 -18.05 11.87
C VAL A 196 4.73 -18.05 13.39
N SER A 197 4.88 -16.88 14.02
CA SER A 197 4.71 -16.71 15.46
C SER A 197 3.27 -16.94 15.95
N ASN A 198 2.27 -16.69 15.11
CA ASN A 198 0.86 -16.72 15.50
C ASN A 198 0.05 -17.88 14.87
N GLN A 199 0.61 -18.63 13.91
CA GLN A 199 -0.06 -19.75 13.26
C GLN A 199 -0.28 -20.93 14.23
N TYR A 200 -1.54 -21.39 14.33
CA TYR A 200 -1.86 -22.62 15.06
C TYR A 200 -1.39 -23.87 14.28
N GLY A 201 -0.62 -24.78 14.94
CA GLY A 201 -0.42 -26.15 14.44
C GLY A 201 0.99 -26.69 14.12
N ARG A 202 2.05 -26.30 14.89
CA ARG A 202 3.37 -27.00 15.00
C ARG A 202 4.32 -26.98 13.76
N PRO A 203 5.63 -27.22 14.00
CA PRO A 203 6.73 -26.89 13.08
C PRO A 203 6.91 -27.87 11.92
N GLY A 204 7.55 -27.38 10.86
CA GLY A 204 7.89 -28.14 9.66
C GLY A 204 6.88 -27.93 8.54
N ARG A 205 7.08 -26.91 7.71
CA ARG A 205 6.44 -26.86 6.39
C ARG A 205 7.38 -26.33 5.30
N LYS A 206 7.08 -26.90 4.14
CA LYS A 206 7.75 -26.95 2.83
C LYS A 206 8.42 -25.65 2.38
N GLU A 207 9.42 -25.83 1.52
CA GLU A 207 10.12 -24.77 0.79
C GLU A 207 9.13 -23.71 0.29
N LYS A 208 9.43 -22.46 0.62
CA LYS A 208 8.74 -21.30 0.11
C LYS A 208 9.09 -21.22 -1.38
N ASN A 209 8.22 -21.61 -2.29
CA ASN A 209 8.39 -21.23 -3.69
C ASN A 209 7.72 -19.87 -3.87
N TRP A 210 8.53 -18.81 -3.90
CA TRP A 210 8.04 -17.48 -4.25
C TRP A 210 7.66 -17.49 -5.73
N TYR A 211 6.36 -17.51 -5.98
CA TYR A 211 5.75 -17.38 -7.30
C TYR A 211 6.30 -16.15 -8.04
N ARG A 212 6.36 -16.20 -9.36
CA ARG A 212 7.03 -15.23 -10.25
C ARG A 212 6.05 -14.37 -11.04
N PHE A 213 4.97 -14.95 -11.54
CA PHE A 213 4.07 -14.31 -12.49
C PHE A 213 2.69 -14.06 -11.88
N ARG A 214 2.07 -12.93 -12.21
CA ARG A 214 0.81 -12.49 -11.59
C ARG A 214 -0.36 -13.44 -11.88
N ASP A 215 -0.32 -14.18 -12.99
CA ASP A 215 -1.31 -15.18 -13.42
C ASP A 215 -1.19 -16.53 -12.69
N GLU A 216 -0.16 -16.74 -11.88
CA GLU A 216 -0.08 -17.95 -11.04
C GLU A 216 -1.18 -17.94 -9.95
N GLU A 217 -1.77 -19.11 -9.67
CA GLU A 217 -2.92 -19.29 -8.75
C GLU A 217 -2.75 -18.55 -7.41
N TYR A 218 -1.53 -18.55 -6.87
CA TYR A 218 -1.21 -17.85 -5.63
C TYR A 218 -1.48 -16.34 -5.71
N TYR A 219 -1.07 -15.66 -6.78
CA TYR A 219 -1.30 -14.22 -6.92
C TYR A 219 -2.72 -13.94 -7.42
N ALA A 220 -3.17 -14.66 -8.45
CA ALA A 220 -4.49 -14.49 -9.05
C ALA A 220 -5.64 -14.61 -8.03
N SER A 221 -5.52 -15.51 -7.05
CA SER A 221 -6.53 -15.68 -5.97
C SER A 221 -6.63 -14.51 -4.98
N LYS A 222 -5.75 -13.50 -5.06
CA LYS A 222 -5.71 -12.32 -4.17
C LYS A 222 -6.10 -11.02 -4.85
N GLU A 223 -6.39 -11.08 -6.15
CA GLU A 223 -6.77 -9.95 -6.99
C GLU A 223 -8.28 -9.70 -6.89
N TYR A 224 -8.66 -8.44 -6.76
CA TYR A 224 -10.03 -7.97 -6.72
C TYR A 224 -10.12 -6.68 -7.53
N ASP A 225 -11.26 -6.42 -8.18
CA ASP A 225 -11.45 -5.13 -8.85
C ASP A 225 -11.90 -4.08 -7.82
N MET A 226 -11.11 -3.03 -7.67
CA MET A 226 -11.43 -1.91 -6.78
C MET A 226 -12.64 -1.13 -7.28
N GLY A 227 -12.97 -1.22 -8.57
CA GLY A 227 -14.19 -0.68 -9.13
C GLY A 227 -15.46 -1.35 -8.61
N ASP A 228 -15.34 -2.55 -8.02
CA ASP A 228 -16.50 -3.29 -7.56
C ASP A 228 -17.16 -2.63 -6.35
N PHE A 229 -16.43 -2.01 -5.41
CA PHE A 229 -17.06 -1.44 -4.23
C PHE A 229 -17.52 0.02 -4.43
N GLU A 230 -18.67 0.34 -3.83
CA GLU A 230 -19.35 1.63 -4.00
C GLU A 230 -19.49 2.41 -2.68
N VAL A 231 -19.08 1.81 -1.56
CA VAL A 231 -19.20 2.44 -0.24
C VAL A 231 -18.29 3.67 -0.13
N PRO A 232 -18.71 4.73 0.58
CA PRO A 232 -17.86 5.87 0.90
C PRO A 232 -16.44 5.47 1.36
N LEU A 233 -15.44 6.15 0.81
CA LEU A 233 -14.03 5.84 0.97
C LEU A 233 -13.22 7.06 1.42
N LEU A 234 -12.45 6.92 2.50
CA LEU A 234 -11.36 7.83 2.84
C LEU A 234 -10.03 7.06 2.77
N SER A 235 -9.34 7.14 1.62
CA SER A 235 -8.02 6.54 1.44
C SER A 235 -6.97 7.46 2.03
N VAL A 236 -6.22 6.98 3.03
CA VAL A 236 -5.15 7.76 3.66
C VAL A 236 -3.81 7.16 3.26
N GLY A 237 -3.06 7.86 2.39
CA GLY A 237 -1.73 7.46 1.95
C GLY A 237 -0.64 8.28 2.62
N ASN A 238 0.57 7.74 2.70
CA ASN A 238 1.72 8.41 3.31
C ASN A 238 2.85 8.57 2.29
N TRP A 239 3.34 9.80 2.08
CA TRP A 239 4.44 10.07 1.15
C TRP A 239 5.73 9.33 1.51
N GLY A 240 5.91 9.00 2.79
CA GLY A 240 6.99 8.20 3.32
C GLY A 240 6.83 6.69 3.10
N GLY A 241 5.61 6.23 2.85
CA GLY A 241 5.27 4.82 2.60
C GLY A 241 5.73 4.29 1.24
N ILE A 242 6.80 4.86 0.67
CA ILE A 242 7.48 4.31 -0.50
C ILE A 242 7.93 2.88 -0.13
N LEU A 243 7.89 1.94 -1.10
CA LEU A 243 8.22 0.51 -0.93
C LEU A 243 7.14 -0.39 -0.33
N LEU A 244 5.96 0.13 0.05
CA LEU A 244 4.83 -0.71 0.44
C LEU A 244 3.46 -0.11 0.09
N HIS A 245 2.92 0.79 0.92
CA HIS A 245 1.50 1.14 0.87
C HIS A 245 1.16 2.32 -0.07
N LEU A 246 2.09 3.26 -0.26
CA LEU A 246 1.83 4.53 -0.95
C LEU A 246 1.17 4.36 -2.32
N ARG A 247 1.72 3.49 -3.17
CA ARG A 247 1.18 3.21 -4.50
C ARG A 247 -0.25 2.67 -4.41
N GLY A 248 -0.49 1.73 -3.50
CA GLY A 248 -1.78 1.07 -3.34
C GLY A 248 -2.89 1.98 -2.83
N ASN A 249 -2.60 2.93 -1.93
CA ASN A 249 -3.60 3.91 -1.50
C ASN A 249 -4.05 4.84 -2.64
N ILE A 250 -3.11 5.29 -3.45
CA ILE A 250 -3.37 6.18 -4.60
C ILE A 250 -4.12 5.43 -5.69
N GLU A 251 -3.67 4.24 -6.07
CA GLU A 251 -4.34 3.42 -7.09
C GLU A 251 -5.71 2.93 -6.61
N GLY A 252 -5.81 2.49 -5.35
CA GLY A 252 -7.08 2.10 -4.73
C GLY A 252 -8.11 3.23 -4.77
N TYR A 253 -7.73 4.45 -4.38
CA TYR A 253 -8.60 5.64 -4.51
C TYR A 253 -8.96 5.93 -5.98
N THR A 254 -7.97 5.89 -6.87
CA THR A 254 -8.15 6.25 -8.28
C THR A 254 -9.17 5.35 -8.95
N HIS A 255 -9.10 4.04 -8.68
CA HIS A 255 -9.95 3.03 -9.32
C HIS A 255 -11.20 2.65 -8.50
N ALA A 256 -11.37 3.18 -7.28
CA ALA A 256 -12.57 2.95 -6.48
C ALA A 256 -13.85 3.41 -7.20
N GLY A 257 -14.87 2.55 -7.21
CA GLY A 257 -16.22 2.83 -7.73
C GLY A 257 -17.08 3.74 -6.84
N SER A 258 -16.56 4.11 -5.66
CA SER A 258 -17.23 4.96 -4.68
C SER A 258 -17.55 6.37 -5.20
N GLU A 259 -18.80 6.81 -5.00
CA GLU A 259 -19.22 8.18 -5.29
C GLU A 259 -18.60 9.19 -4.30
N PHE A 260 -18.54 8.81 -3.03
CA PHE A 260 -17.96 9.62 -1.96
C PHE A 260 -16.55 9.12 -1.63
N LYS A 261 -15.58 9.45 -2.48
CA LYS A 261 -14.18 9.09 -2.27
C LYS A 261 -13.30 10.30 -2.01
N TYR A 262 -12.43 10.14 -1.02
CA TYR A 262 -11.49 11.16 -0.57
C TYR A 262 -10.08 10.55 -0.44
N LEU A 263 -9.08 11.28 -0.92
CA LEU A 263 -7.66 10.96 -0.80
C LEU A 263 -7.02 11.95 0.17
N ARG A 264 -6.42 11.42 1.24
CA ARG A 264 -5.65 12.20 2.19
C ARG A 264 -4.22 11.74 2.18
N MET A 265 -3.29 12.62 1.84
CA MET A 265 -1.86 12.35 1.88
C MET A 265 -1.24 12.96 3.13
N ILE A 266 -0.48 12.15 3.86
CA ILE A 266 0.20 12.50 5.12
C ILE A 266 1.72 12.27 5.03
N THR A 267 2.42 12.58 6.10
CA THR A 267 3.84 12.30 6.34
C THR A 267 4.04 11.74 7.75
N GLY A 268 5.22 11.18 7.99
CA GLY A 268 5.63 10.63 9.29
C GLY A 268 5.72 9.10 9.26
N ARG A 269 6.05 8.52 10.40
CA ARG A 269 6.08 7.07 10.58
C ARG A 269 4.73 6.43 10.27
N HIS A 270 4.71 5.15 9.95
CA HIS A 270 3.49 4.42 9.61
C HIS A 270 2.48 4.31 10.75
N ASP A 271 2.97 4.28 11.99
CA ASP A 271 2.20 3.84 13.15
C ASP A 271 1.63 4.95 14.01
N LEU A 272 2.16 6.17 13.91
CA LEU A 272 1.80 7.28 14.79
C LEU A 272 0.71 8.21 14.23
N PRO A 273 0.72 8.60 12.93
CA PRO A 273 -0.15 9.64 12.42
C PRO A 273 -1.65 9.37 12.60
N SER A 274 -2.08 8.12 12.45
CA SER A 274 -3.48 7.72 12.64
C SER A 274 -4.00 8.00 14.05
N TYR A 275 -3.12 8.12 15.05
CA TYR A 275 -3.47 8.39 16.45
C TYR A 275 -3.24 9.86 16.85
N TYR A 276 -2.82 10.73 15.92
CA TYR A 276 -2.76 12.16 16.18
C TYR A 276 -4.17 12.73 16.33
N LYS A 277 -4.38 13.59 17.34
CA LYS A 277 -5.71 14.12 17.69
C LYS A 277 -6.49 14.66 16.49
N HIS A 278 -5.82 15.40 15.61
CA HIS A 278 -6.46 15.96 14.41
C HIS A 278 -6.80 14.90 13.36
N GLU A 279 -5.98 13.86 13.21
CA GLU A 279 -6.24 12.75 12.28
C GLU A 279 -7.35 11.82 12.79
N VAL A 280 -7.41 11.59 14.10
CA VAL A 280 -8.53 10.90 14.75
C VAL A 280 -9.83 11.68 14.56
N GLU A 281 -9.80 13.01 14.62
CA GLU A 281 -10.99 13.82 14.31
C GLU A 281 -11.42 13.70 12.85
N ILE A 282 -10.47 13.67 11.90
CA ILE A 282 -10.79 13.43 10.48
C ILE A 282 -11.48 12.07 10.31
N GLN A 283 -10.90 11.00 10.87
CA GLN A 283 -11.49 9.67 10.85
C GLN A 283 -12.90 9.68 11.46
N ARG A 284 -13.04 10.26 12.66
CA ARG A 284 -14.30 10.32 13.39
C ARG A 284 -15.37 11.10 12.62
N SER A 285 -15.04 12.26 12.07
CA SER A 285 -16.00 13.08 11.32
C SER A 285 -16.50 12.37 10.06
N PHE A 286 -15.64 11.62 9.37
CA PHE A 286 -16.02 10.80 8.22
C PHE A 286 -16.93 9.63 8.64
N LEU A 287 -16.54 8.89 9.69
CA LEU A 287 -17.31 7.78 10.21
C LEU A 287 -18.67 8.23 10.77
N ASP A 288 -18.73 9.37 11.46
CA ASP A 288 -19.96 9.92 12.03
C ASP A 288 -20.95 10.30 10.91
N ALA A 289 -20.46 10.90 9.81
CA ALA A 289 -21.29 11.28 8.67
C ALA A 289 -22.04 10.08 8.09
N PHE A 290 -21.35 8.96 7.83
CA PHE A 290 -21.95 7.80 7.17
C PHE A 290 -22.62 6.81 8.15
N LEU A 291 -22.03 6.62 9.33
CA LEU A 291 -22.50 5.63 10.30
C LEU A 291 -23.53 6.18 11.28
N LYS A 292 -23.47 7.47 11.63
CA LYS A 292 -24.42 8.11 12.55
C LYS A 292 -25.36 9.11 11.87
N GLY A 293 -25.03 9.57 10.66
CA GLY A 293 -25.75 10.65 10.00
C GLY A 293 -25.38 12.04 10.55
N GLU A 294 -24.27 12.14 11.28
CA GLU A 294 -23.78 13.36 11.91
C GLU A 294 -22.67 13.99 11.07
N ASP A 295 -23.05 14.64 9.97
CA ASP A 295 -22.10 15.14 8.98
C ASP A 295 -21.67 16.59 9.25
N ARG A 296 -20.72 16.77 10.18
CA ARG A 296 -20.21 18.10 10.55
C ARG A 296 -19.51 18.83 9.39
N PRO A 297 -18.64 18.17 8.60
CA PRO A 297 -17.89 18.84 7.54
C PRO A 297 -18.57 18.79 6.16
N GLY A 298 -19.53 17.90 5.95
CA GLY A 298 -20.20 17.70 4.67
C GLY A 298 -19.61 16.58 3.81
N TRP A 299 -19.13 15.48 4.41
CA TRP A 299 -18.60 14.30 3.73
C TRP A 299 -19.61 13.61 2.81
N SER A 300 -20.90 13.65 3.18
CA SER A 300 -22.02 13.05 2.47
C SER A 300 -22.72 14.02 1.51
N GLU A 301 -22.23 15.26 1.42
CA GLU A 301 -22.69 16.26 0.47
C GLU A 301 -21.76 16.29 -0.76
N LYS A 302 -22.25 15.82 -1.91
CA LYS A 302 -21.43 15.73 -3.13
C LYS A 302 -20.86 17.09 -3.53
N GLY A 303 -19.53 17.16 -3.65
CA GLY A 303 -18.81 18.38 -4.04
C GLY A 303 -18.63 19.42 -2.92
N LYS A 304 -19.12 19.13 -1.71
CA LYS A 304 -18.95 20.03 -0.55
C LYS A 304 -17.51 20.06 -0.06
N LEU A 305 -16.87 18.90 0.00
CA LEU A 305 -15.47 18.76 0.37
C LEU A 305 -14.60 18.45 -0.85
N PRO A 306 -13.36 18.98 -0.88
CA PRO A 306 -12.39 18.64 -1.92
C PRO A 306 -12.00 17.15 -1.82
N PRO A 307 -12.03 16.37 -2.92
CA PRO A 307 -11.67 14.95 -2.90
C PRO A 307 -10.20 14.66 -2.59
N ALA A 308 -9.29 15.63 -2.68
CA ALA A 308 -7.87 15.42 -2.36
C ALA A 308 -7.35 16.46 -1.36
N ASP A 309 -6.72 16.01 -0.27
CA ASP A 309 -5.97 16.81 0.71
C ASP A 309 -4.53 16.32 0.77
N LEU A 310 -3.57 17.17 0.40
CA LEU A 310 -2.18 16.80 0.21
C LEU A 310 -1.27 17.57 1.17
N VAL A 311 -0.40 16.89 1.90
CA VAL A 311 0.81 17.50 2.48
C VAL A 311 1.78 17.84 1.35
N LEU A 312 2.32 19.06 1.36
CA LEU A 312 3.32 19.57 0.44
C LEU A 312 4.69 19.58 1.13
N ARG A 313 5.59 18.67 0.74
CA ARG A 313 6.95 18.55 1.27
C ARG A 313 7.83 19.67 0.70
N LYS A 314 7.83 20.81 1.38
CA LYS A 314 8.63 22.01 1.06
C LYS A 314 9.67 22.24 2.16
N GLY A 315 10.92 22.46 1.77
CA GLY A 315 12.04 22.64 2.68
C GLY A 315 12.56 21.32 3.27
N ASP A 316 13.64 21.43 4.03
CA ASP A 316 14.25 20.33 4.79
C ASP A 316 13.88 20.45 6.27
N VAL A 317 12.89 19.67 6.69
CA VAL A 317 12.45 19.61 8.10
C VAL A 317 13.05 18.42 8.85
N GLY A 318 13.93 17.65 8.19
CA GLY A 318 14.45 16.37 8.68
C GLY A 318 13.49 15.19 8.47
N PHE A 319 13.85 14.05 9.08
CA PHE A 319 13.09 12.81 9.10
C PHE A 319 12.96 12.30 10.54
N ASN A 320 11.94 11.49 10.79
CA ASN A 320 11.56 10.94 12.09
C ASN A 320 11.36 12.01 13.18
N ASP A 321 10.81 13.16 12.82
CA ASP A 321 10.54 14.29 13.71
C ASP A 321 9.10 14.78 13.50
N ALA A 322 8.17 14.17 14.23
CA ALA A 322 6.73 14.42 14.10
C ALA A 322 6.34 15.90 14.34
N GLU A 323 7.07 16.64 15.18
CA GLU A 323 6.76 18.05 15.42
C GLU A 323 7.22 18.92 14.25
N LYS A 324 8.41 18.67 13.71
CA LYS A 324 8.88 19.42 12.54
C LYS A 324 8.09 19.10 11.28
N GLU A 325 7.68 17.85 11.07
CA GLU A 325 6.89 17.45 9.92
C GLU A 325 5.50 18.11 9.86
N LYS A 326 4.93 18.53 11.00
CA LYS A 326 3.69 19.33 11.03
C LYS A 326 3.83 20.69 10.35
N SER A 327 5.06 21.19 10.18
CA SER A 327 5.31 22.47 9.51
C SER A 327 5.10 22.41 8.00
N TYR A 328 5.01 21.20 7.42
CA TYR A 328 4.73 21.07 5.99
C TYR A 328 3.36 21.66 5.65
N PRO A 329 3.28 22.56 4.64
CA PRO A 329 2.01 23.14 4.22
C PRO A 329 1.08 22.07 3.66
N ARG A 330 -0.23 22.23 3.87
CA ARG A 330 -1.26 21.38 3.25
C ARG A 330 -2.01 22.12 2.16
N ARG A 331 -2.50 21.38 1.16
CA ARG A 331 -3.31 21.93 0.07
C ARG A 331 -4.38 20.96 -0.39
N THR A 332 -5.59 21.48 -0.51
CA THR A 332 -6.74 20.74 -1.05
C THR A 332 -6.92 20.93 -2.56
N LYS A 333 -7.50 19.92 -3.22
CA LYS A 333 -7.80 19.89 -4.65
C LYS A 333 -9.11 19.17 -4.94
N ASN A 334 -9.78 19.61 -6.01
CA ASN A 334 -11.05 19.05 -6.45
C ASN A 334 -10.90 17.81 -7.33
N GLU A 335 -9.67 17.36 -7.57
CA GLU A 335 -9.35 16.32 -8.53
C GLU A 335 -7.99 15.68 -8.21
N TRP A 336 -7.85 14.40 -8.56
CA TRP A 336 -6.59 13.66 -8.56
C TRP A 336 -6.56 12.70 -9.76
N PRO A 337 -5.46 12.64 -10.54
CA PRO A 337 -4.32 13.57 -10.51
C PRO A 337 -4.77 15.03 -10.73
N ILE A 338 -3.95 16.00 -10.31
CA ILE A 338 -4.27 17.43 -10.46
C ILE A 338 -4.42 17.74 -11.97
N ALA A 339 -5.51 18.33 -12.45
CA ALA A 339 -5.77 18.41 -13.90
C ALA A 339 -4.79 19.30 -14.65
N ARG A 340 -4.27 20.35 -13.99
CA ARG A 340 -3.21 21.20 -14.58
C ARG A 340 -1.82 20.58 -14.54
N THR A 341 -1.67 19.30 -14.17
CA THR A 341 -0.38 18.61 -14.16
C THR A 341 0.22 18.59 -15.57
N GLN A 342 1.49 18.98 -15.68
CA GLN A 342 2.27 18.93 -16.90
C GLN A 342 3.36 17.88 -16.77
N TYR A 343 3.21 16.77 -17.50
CA TYR A 343 4.23 15.73 -17.61
C TYR A 343 5.33 16.21 -18.55
N THR A 344 6.40 16.75 -17.96
CA THR A 344 7.49 17.40 -18.69
C THR A 344 8.67 16.43 -18.81
N LYS A 345 9.11 16.12 -20.02
CA LYS A 345 10.28 15.25 -20.24
C LYS A 345 11.58 16.04 -20.02
N TYR A 346 12.36 15.60 -19.04
CA TYR A 346 13.75 16.03 -18.85
C TYR A 346 14.68 14.95 -19.41
N TYR A 347 15.44 15.30 -20.45
CA TYR A 347 16.28 14.36 -21.17
C TYR A 347 17.63 14.17 -20.48
N LEU A 348 18.05 12.92 -20.31
CA LEU A 348 19.36 12.60 -19.76
C LEU A 348 20.42 12.82 -20.84
N THR A 349 21.56 13.37 -20.43
CA THR A 349 22.71 13.62 -21.30
C THR A 349 23.92 12.76 -20.87
N PRO A 350 24.86 12.44 -21.78
CA PRO A 350 26.11 11.77 -21.40
C PRO A 350 26.92 12.52 -20.33
N SER A 351 26.73 13.83 -20.21
CA SER A 351 27.30 14.69 -19.17
C SER A 351 26.64 14.57 -17.79
N GLN A 352 25.70 13.63 -17.60
CA GLN A 352 24.99 13.40 -16.34
C GLN A 352 24.17 14.61 -15.87
N ILE A 353 23.60 15.35 -16.81
CA ILE A 353 22.73 16.52 -16.56
C ILE A 353 21.33 16.23 -17.11
N LEU A 354 20.29 16.62 -16.36
CA LEU A 354 18.86 16.55 -16.75
C LEU A 354 18.36 17.84 -17.41
N THR A 355 18.85 18.99 -16.97
CA THR A 355 18.58 20.31 -17.54
C THR A 355 19.73 21.25 -17.24
N ILE A 356 20.01 22.17 -18.16
CA ILE A 356 21.00 23.25 -17.98
C ILE A 356 20.35 24.56 -17.49
N VAL A 357 19.02 24.59 -17.40
CA VAL A 357 18.27 25.74 -16.89
C VAL A 357 18.06 25.55 -15.40
N GLU A 358 18.47 26.53 -14.60
CA GLU A 358 18.20 26.55 -13.17
C GLU A 358 16.68 26.60 -12.95
N PRO A 359 16.11 25.64 -12.21
CA PRO A 359 14.68 25.63 -11.97
C PRO A 359 14.27 26.81 -11.09
N GLU A 360 13.16 27.46 -11.45
CA GLU A 360 12.40 28.26 -10.48
C GLU A 360 11.82 27.34 -9.38
N GLU A 361 11.03 27.88 -8.45
CA GLU A 361 10.31 26.99 -7.53
C GLU A 361 9.31 26.13 -8.31
N ILE A 362 9.44 24.80 -8.21
CA ILE A 362 8.62 23.85 -8.96
C ILE A 362 8.03 22.83 -8.01
N GLU A 363 6.73 22.59 -8.11
CA GLU A 363 6.08 21.50 -7.41
C GLU A 363 5.99 20.27 -8.31
N ILE A 364 6.41 19.11 -7.79
CA ILE A 364 6.26 17.80 -8.41
C ILE A 364 5.26 17.01 -7.56
N THR A 365 4.11 16.61 -8.13
CA THR A 365 3.07 15.84 -7.40
C THR A 365 2.39 14.81 -8.30
N GLY A 366 2.56 13.53 -8.00
CA GLY A 366 1.93 12.41 -8.72
C GLY A 366 2.92 11.31 -9.14
N HIS A 367 2.49 10.44 -10.05
CA HIS A 367 3.31 9.36 -10.61
C HIS A 367 4.39 9.90 -11.54
N ILE A 368 5.54 9.22 -11.56
CA ILE A 368 6.68 9.57 -12.42
C ILE A 368 6.99 8.36 -13.30
N VAL A 369 7.41 8.61 -14.54
CA VAL A 369 7.92 7.58 -15.44
C VAL A 369 9.28 8.01 -15.99
N ALA A 370 10.19 7.06 -16.11
CA ALA A 370 11.48 7.26 -16.77
C ALA A 370 11.63 6.29 -17.93
N HIS A 371 12.11 6.80 -19.06
CA HIS A 371 12.40 6.02 -20.24
C HIS A 371 13.91 5.86 -20.41
N LEU A 372 14.36 4.62 -20.53
CA LEU A 372 15.76 4.27 -20.68
C LEU A 372 15.96 3.31 -21.87
N ASN A 373 17.06 3.49 -22.58
CA ASN A 373 17.53 2.61 -23.64
C ASN A 373 18.70 1.81 -23.08
N VAL A 374 18.44 0.55 -22.74
CA VAL A 374 19.39 -0.29 -22.01
C VAL A 374 19.83 -1.49 -22.82
N SER A 375 21.06 -1.93 -22.63
CA SER A 375 21.52 -3.23 -23.10
C SER A 375 22.41 -3.89 -22.06
N LEU A 376 22.74 -5.15 -22.28
CA LEU A 376 23.66 -5.87 -21.44
C LEU A 376 24.78 -6.50 -22.30
N SER A 377 25.95 -6.67 -21.70
CA SER A 377 27.06 -7.44 -22.26
C SER A 377 27.67 -8.36 -21.20
N ILE A 378 28.42 -9.36 -21.67
CA ILE A 378 29.19 -10.27 -20.82
C ILE A 378 30.20 -9.46 -19.98
N ASP A 379 30.39 -9.85 -18.72
CA ASP A 379 31.46 -9.31 -17.88
C ASP A 379 32.80 -10.01 -18.18
N PRO A 380 33.96 -9.49 -17.73
CA PRO A 380 35.25 -10.12 -17.96
C PRO A 380 35.41 -11.54 -17.36
N THR A 381 34.48 -12.00 -16.52
CA THR A 381 34.51 -13.33 -15.89
C THR A 381 33.83 -14.42 -16.72
N GLY A 382 33.12 -14.04 -17.79
CA GLY A 382 32.61 -14.96 -18.80
C GLY A 382 31.23 -15.56 -18.50
N LEU A 383 30.54 -15.13 -17.42
CA LEU A 383 29.14 -15.49 -17.25
C LEU A 383 28.26 -14.77 -18.28
N THR A 384 27.26 -15.48 -18.80
CA THR A 384 26.30 -14.93 -19.76
C THR A 384 25.04 -14.47 -19.02
N PRO A 385 24.91 -13.16 -18.71
CA PRO A 385 23.67 -12.63 -18.14
C PRO A 385 22.50 -12.81 -19.12
N SER A 386 21.28 -12.91 -18.58
CA SER A 386 20.05 -13.13 -19.34
C SER A 386 18.96 -12.09 -19.07
N ASP A 387 19.24 -11.13 -18.20
CA ASP A 387 18.29 -10.09 -17.81
C ASP A 387 18.98 -8.84 -17.25
N ILE A 388 18.22 -7.77 -17.10
CA ILE A 388 18.63 -6.52 -16.48
C ILE A 388 17.59 -6.17 -15.43
N ASP A 389 18.03 -5.88 -14.21
CA ASP A 389 17.18 -5.24 -13.21
C ASP A 389 17.61 -3.76 -13.09
N ILE A 390 16.63 -2.86 -13.21
CA ILE A 390 16.82 -1.40 -13.14
C ILE A 390 16.21 -0.90 -11.84
N PHE A 391 17.00 -0.13 -11.08
CA PHE A 391 16.59 0.57 -9.87
C PHE A 391 16.76 2.06 -10.11
N LEU A 392 15.68 2.81 -9.95
CA LEU A 392 15.67 4.26 -10.07
C LEU A 392 15.43 4.86 -8.69
N THR A 393 16.24 5.83 -8.32
CA THR A 393 16.02 6.65 -7.13
C THR A 393 15.98 8.10 -7.54
N LEU A 394 14.87 8.77 -7.23
CA LEU A 394 14.78 10.21 -7.36
C LEU A 394 15.18 10.83 -6.03
N ARG A 395 16.08 11.81 -6.06
CA ARG A 395 16.58 12.52 -4.87
C ARG A 395 16.34 14.01 -5.02
N TYR A 396 16.07 14.68 -3.91
CA TYR A 396 16.01 16.14 -3.85
C TYR A 396 17.24 16.65 -3.10
N VAL A 397 18.00 17.54 -3.74
CA VAL A 397 19.09 18.26 -3.10
C VAL A 397 18.65 19.72 -2.93
N SER A 398 18.62 20.17 -1.68
CA SER A 398 18.25 21.52 -1.30
C SER A 398 19.18 22.58 -1.91
N PRO A 399 18.79 23.86 -1.91
CA PRO A 399 19.65 24.96 -2.35
C PRO A 399 20.98 25.05 -1.60
N SER A 400 21.05 24.49 -0.38
CA SER A 400 22.29 24.40 0.41
C SER A 400 23.27 23.32 -0.09
N GLY A 401 22.88 22.53 -1.08
CA GLY A 401 23.68 21.40 -1.60
C GLY A 401 23.53 20.10 -0.81
N LYS A 402 22.67 20.05 0.20
CA LYS A 402 22.38 18.84 1.00
C LYS A 402 21.18 18.07 0.45
N GLU A 403 21.29 16.75 0.41
CA GLU A 403 20.14 15.88 0.12
C GLU A 403 19.10 15.98 1.24
N VAL A 404 17.84 16.11 0.85
CA VAL A 404 16.69 16.12 1.76
C VAL A 404 16.12 14.72 1.83
N PHE A 405 16.04 14.19 3.06
CA PHE A 405 15.46 12.90 3.36
C PHE A 405 14.09 13.05 4.02
N TYR A 406 13.29 12.01 3.92
CA TYR A 406 11.96 11.95 4.50
C TYR A 406 11.84 10.74 5.42
N THR A 407 10.81 10.74 6.25
CA THR A 407 10.48 9.62 7.15
C THR A 407 9.84 8.49 6.37
N ASP A 408 10.33 7.27 6.54
CA ASP A 408 9.72 6.06 5.97
C ASP A 408 8.73 5.39 6.94
N THR A 409 8.22 4.23 6.51
CA THR A 409 7.32 3.38 7.31
C THR A 409 7.84 3.10 8.73
N ALA A 410 9.14 2.84 8.91
CA ALA A 410 9.76 2.50 10.18
C ALA A 410 10.38 3.70 10.93
N GLY A 411 10.38 4.89 10.31
CA GLY A 411 11.07 6.06 10.83
C GLY A 411 12.53 6.18 10.37
N ASP A 412 12.95 5.36 9.41
CA ASP A 412 14.25 5.48 8.76
C ASP A 412 14.23 6.62 7.72
N LEU A 413 15.42 7.05 7.31
CA LEU A 413 15.57 8.02 6.22
C LEU A 413 15.30 7.37 4.86
N VAL A 414 14.50 8.04 4.03
CA VAL A 414 14.26 7.65 2.63
C VAL A 414 14.49 8.81 1.67
N PRO A 415 14.92 8.51 0.42
CA PRO A 415 14.98 9.51 -0.65
C PRO A 415 13.56 9.94 -1.08
N LEU A 416 13.48 10.81 -2.08
CA LEU A 416 12.21 11.40 -2.52
C LEU A 416 11.19 10.36 -3.00
N THR A 417 11.63 9.40 -3.83
CA THR A 417 10.85 8.24 -4.28
C THR A 417 11.76 7.26 -5.05
N LYS A 418 11.25 6.07 -5.37
CA LYS A 418 11.98 5.00 -6.05
C LYS A 418 11.12 4.31 -7.12
N GLY A 419 11.78 3.63 -8.05
CA GLY A 419 11.17 2.89 -9.14
C GLY A 419 11.99 1.67 -9.53
N TRP A 420 11.32 0.68 -10.12
CA TRP A 420 11.93 -0.62 -10.42
C TRP A 420 11.41 -1.18 -11.73
N LEU A 421 12.28 -1.89 -12.46
CA LEU A 421 11.85 -2.72 -13.57
C LEU A 421 12.84 -3.86 -13.81
N ARG A 422 12.31 -5.07 -13.90
CA ARG A 422 13.01 -6.18 -14.55
C ARG A 422 12.74 -6.15 -16.05
N VAL A 423 13.79 -6.06 -16.84
CA VAL A 423 13.69 -5.80 -18.28
C VAL A 423 13.04 -6.96 -19.04
N ASN A 424 13.17 -8.21 -18.62
CA ASN A 424 12.40 -9.31 -19.22
C ASN A 424 10.87 -9.17 -19.05
N LEU A 425 10.39 -8.34 -18.12
CA LEU A 425 8.97 -8.03 -17.88
C LEU A 425 8.60 -6.63 -18.40
N ARG A 426 9.37 -6.07 -19.34
CA ARG A 426 9.19 -4.69 -19.84
C ARG A 426 7.89 -4.41 -20.60
N LYS A 427 7.23 -5.43 -21.15
CA LYS A 427 6.06 -5.27 -22.03
C LYS A 427 4.93 -4.55 -21.32
N THR A 428 4.48 -3.48 -21.96
CA THR A 428 3.32 -2.71 -21.53
C THR A 428 2.08 -3.21 -22.25
N ASN A 429 0.92 -3.05 -21.61
CA ASN A 429 -0.39 -3.27 -22.21
C ASN A 429 -1.07 -1.91 -22.39
N PRO A 430 -0.98 -1.29 -23.59
CA PRO A 430 -1.57 0.02 -23.85
C PRO A 430 -3.10 0.00 -23.87
N GLU A 431 -3.71 -1.17 -24.12
CA GLU A 431 -5.16 -1.35 -24.15
C GLU A 431 -5.77 -1.54 -22.75
N HIS A 432 -4.93 -1.72 -21.73
CA HIS A 432 -5.43 -1.90 -20.37
C HIS A 432 -6.11 -0.61 -19.86
N PRO A 433 -7.31 -0.65 -19.24
CA PRO A 433 -8.04 0.55 -18.80
C PRO A 433 -7.26 1.44 -17.81
N LYS A 434 -6.31 0.86 -17.08
CA LYS A 434 -5.45 1.55 -16.11
C LYS A 434 -4.13 2.07 -16.72
N HIS A 435 -3.85 1.81 -18.00
CA HIS A 435 -2.65 2.31 -18.66
C HIS A 435 -2.71 3.83 -18.83
N ARG A 436 -1.64 4.53 -18.47
CA ARG A 436 -1.47 5.97 -18.73
C ARG A 436 -0.05 6.23 -19.23
N GLN A 437 0.15 7.34 -19.94
CA GLN A 437 1.48 7.74 -20.41
C GLN A 437 2.49 7.94 -19.28
N TRP A 438 2.01 8.29 -18.08
CA TRP A 438 2.81 8.50 -16.87
C TRP A 438 2.75 7.32 -15.88
N LEU A 439 1.99 6.28 -16.20
CA LEU A 439 1.84 5.08 -15.39
C LEU A 439 1.66 3.88 -16.34
N PRO A 440 2.75 3.40 -16.96
CA PRO A 440 2.69 2.32 -17.93
C PRO A 440 2.18 1.04 -17.27
N TRP A 441 1.05 0.53 -17.75
CA TRP A 441 0.50 -0.73 -17.26
C TRP A 441 1.25 -1.92 -17.84
N ARG A 442 1.56 -2.90 -17.00
CA ARG A 442 2.16 -4.20 -17.33
C ARG A 442 1.36 -5.28 -16.68
N ASP A 443 1.07 -6.39 -17.37
CA ASP A 443 0.27 -7.46 -16.80
C ASP A 443 1.09 -8.38 -15.89
N TYR A 444 2.39 -8.55 -16.20
CA TYR A 444 3.32 -9.45 -15.51
C TYR A 444 2.90 -10.92 -15.61
N PHE A 445 2.34 -11.32 -16.75
CA PHE A 445 1.92 -12.70 -16.99
C PHE A 445 3.09 -13.57 -17.45
N SER A 446 2.99 -14.87 -17.21
CA SER A 446 3.97 -15.86 -17.69
C SER A 446 4.12 -15.82 -19.23
N THR A 447 3.03 -15.53 -19.95
CA THR A 447 2.98 -15.35 -21.41
C THR A 447 3.66 -14.08 -21.89
N ASP A 448 3.94 -13.12 -21.00
CA ASP A 448 4.75 -11.96 -21.32
C ASP A 448 6.25 -12.29 -21.34
N VAL A 449 6.70 -13.50 -20.96
CA VAL A 449 8.12 -13.86 -20.87
C VAL A 449 8.46 -15.16 -21.63
N LEU A 450 7.51 -16.08 -21.75
CA LEU A 450 7.74 -17.37 -22.40
C LEU A 450 7.62 -17.27 -23.92
N PRO A 451 8.60 -17.77 -24.71
CA PRO A 451 8.33 -18.12 -26.09
C PRO A 451 7.41 -19.36 -26.06
N ASN A 452 6.20 -19.24 -26.62
CA ASN A 452 5.42 -20.44 -26.90
C ASN A 452 6.22 -21.30 -27.89
N PHE A 453 6.71 -22.45 -27.41
CA PHE A 453 7.31 -23.48 -28.24
C PHE A 453 6.37 -23.73 -29.42
N TRP A 454 6.90 -23.65 -30.66
CA TRP A 454 6.36 -24.03 -31.98
C TRP A 454 6.28 -22.96 -33.08
N PHE A 455 6.34 -21.64 -32.87
CA PHE A 455 6.21 -20.70 -34.01
C PHE A 455 7.05 -19.40 -33.89
N THR A 456 8.29 -19.44 -34.37
CA THR A 456 9.15 -18.27 -34.66
C THR A 456 9.05 -17.85 -36.13
N TRP A 457 7.85 -17.59 -36.64
CA TRP A 457 7.64 -17.00 -37.97
C TRP A 457 6.35 -16.16 -37.99
N LEU A 458 6.26 -15.15 -37.12
CA LEU A 458 5.37 -13.98 -37.21
C LEU A 458 5.64 -13.14 -35.95
N MET A 459 6.61 -12.23 -36.04
CA MET A 459 6.98 -11.30 -34.98
C MET A 459 5.91 -10.21 -34.84
N ASP A 460 5.50 -9.91 -33.60
CA ASP A 460 5.25 -8.55 -33.07
C ASP A 460 4.74 -8.52 -31.62
N THR A 461 4.44 -9.67 -30.98
CA THR A 461 3.78 -9.68 -29.64
C THR A 461 4.46 -10.45 -28.50
N LEU A 462 5.63 -11.06 -28.72
CA LEU A 462 6.35 -11.86 -27.70
C LEU A 462 7.58 -11.15 -27.14
N VAL A 463 7.73 -11.09 -25.81
CA VAL A 463 8.97 -10.63 -25.16
C VAL A 463 9.90 -11.83 -25.01
N LEU A 464 10.99 -11.79 -25.75
CA LEU A 464 12.09 -12.75 -25.56
C LEU A 464 12.93 -12.36 -24.33
N PRO A 465 13.67 -13.32 -23.73
CA PRO A 465 14.74 -13.03 -22.76
C PRO A 465 15.66 -11.93 -23.29
N VAL A 466 16.33 -11.21 -22.37
CA VAL A 466 17.21 -10.10 -22.76
C VAL A 466 18.42 -10.68 -23.49
N VAL A 467 18.55 -10.35 -24.78
CA VAL A 467 19.60 -10.86 -25.65
C VAL A 467 20.81 -9.94 -25.57
N LEU A 468 22.00 -10.53 -25.48
CA LEU A 468 23.26 -9.79 -25.46
C LEU A 468 23.35 -8.78 -26.62
N GLY A 469 23.77 -7.55 -26.32
CA GLY A 469 23.99 -6.50 -27.32
C GLY A 469 22.73 -5.86 -27.92
N ASN A 470 21.53 -6.43 -27.71
CA ASN A 470 20.29 -5.79 -28.12
C ASN A 470 19.96 -4.61 -27.20
N VAL A 471 19.54 -3.49 -27.80
CA VAL A 471 19.10 -2.30 -27.07
C VAL A 471 17.58 -2.36 -26.88
N TYR A 472 17.15 -2.22 -25.64
CA TYR A 472 15.76 -2.24 -25.23
C TYR A 472 15.33 -0.87 -24.70
N ALA A 473 14.31 -0.30 -25.33
CA ALA A 473 13.62 0.88 -24.81
C ALA A 473 12.61 0.44 -23.73
N VAL A 474 12.70 1.00 -22.54
CA VAL A 474 11.88 0.62 -21.39
C VAL A 474 11.35 1.82 -20.62
N ASP A 475 10.08 1.76 -20.24
CA ASP A 475 9.42 2.77 -19.40
C ASP A 475 9.31 2.28 -17.94
N VAL A 476 10.15 2.77 -17.05
CA VAL A 476 10.19 2.40 -15.64
C VAL A 476 9.23 3.28 -14.84
N GLU A 477 8.29 2.66 -14.12
CA GLU A 477 7.46 3.36 -13.14
C GLU A 477 8.34 3.77 -11.94
N ILE A 478 8.30 5.05 -11.61
CA ILE A 478 8.79 5.59 -10.34
C ILE A 478 7.55 5.97 -9.52
N TRP A 479 7.48 5.43 -8.31
CA TRP A 479 6.30 5.55 -7.46
C TRP A 479 5.91 7.02 -7.19
N PRO A 480 4.62 7.29 -6.98
CA PRO A 480 4.13 8.64 -6.86
C PRO A 480 4.78 9.37 -5.69
N THR A 481 4.94 10.68 -5.83
CA THR A 481 5.62 11.51 -4.83
C THR A 481 5.01 12.90 -4.77
N ASN A 482 5.38 13.66 -3.74
CA ASN A 482 5.20 15.09 -3.67
C ASN A 482 6.50 15.77 -3.20
N VAL A 483 6.90 16.88 -3.84
CA VAL A 483 7.95 17.79 -3.34
C VAL A 483 7.79 19.18 -3.95
N VAL A 484 8.14 20.21 -3.18
CA VAL A 484 8.37 21.56 -3.70
C VAL A 484 9.88 21.77 -3.79
N VAL A 485 10.39 21.72 -5.03
CA VAL A 485 11.79 22.00 -5.35
C VAL A 485 11.98 23.50 -5.26
N GLU A 486 12.76 23.96 -4.29
CA GLU A 486 13.03 25.38 -4.08
C GLU A 486 14.01 25.91 -5.11
N LYS A 487 13.99 27.23 -5.35
CA LYS A 487 14.95 27.90 -6.23
C LYS A 487 16.39 27.57 -5.80
N GLY A 488 17.23 27.12 -6.74
CA GLY A 488 18.61 26.67 -6.49
C GLY A 488 18.70 25.21 -6.00
N GLY A 489 17.58 24.57 -5.69
CA GLY A 489 17.50 23.13 -5.45
C GLY A 489 17.55 22.34 -6.75
N ARG A 490 17.83 21.04 -6.66
CA ARG A 490 17.92 20.16 -7.83
C ARG A 490 17.36 18.77 -7.57
N ILE A 491 16.82 18.18 -8.62
CA ILE A 491 16.42 16.78 -8.66
C ILE A 491 17.56 15.96 -9.26
N VAL A 492 17.89 14.83 -8.63
CA VAL A 492 18.86 13.86 -9.13
C VAL A 492 18.15 12.56 -9.43
N LEU A 493 18.30 12.06 -10.64
CA LEU A 493 17.89 10.70 -11.01
C LEU A 493 19.12 9.80 -10.94
N GLU A 494 19.11 8.88 -9.99
CA GLU A 494 20.10 7.82 -9.86
C GLU A 494 19.59 6.55 -10.54
N VAL A 495 20.43 5.93 -11.37
CA VAL A 495 20.16 4.65 -12.03
C VAL A 495 21.15 3.61 -11.51
N SER A 496 20.65 2.49 -11.01
CA SER A 496 21.45 1.42 -10.41
C SER A 496 20.95 0.04 -10.86
N SER A 497 21.79 -0.99 -10.70
CA SER A 497 21.45 -2.40 -10.89
C SER A 497 20.96 -3.10 -9.62
N GLY A 498 20.95 -2.39 -8.48
CA GLY A 498 20.48 -2.88 -7.19
C GLY A 498 19.99 -1.75 -6.27
N ASP A 499 19.49 -2.12 -5.10
CA ASP A 499 19.00 -1.16 -4.11
C ASP A 499 20.09 -0.16 -3.70
N THR A 500 19.71 1.12 -3.72
CA THR A 500 20.51 2.23 -3.23
C THR A 500 19.97 2.70 -1.86
N GLN A 501 20.62 3.67 -1.22
CA GLN A 501 20.24 4.18 0.11
C GLN A 501 18.72 4.40 0.27
N GLY A 502 18.20 4.12 1.47
CA GLY A 502 16.80 4.31 1.83
C GLY A 502 15.87 3.23 1.27
N SER A 503 16.34 1.99 1.16
CA SER A 503 15.47 0.83 0.93
C SER A 503 15.09 0.09 2.24
N GLY A 504 15.68 0.46 3.39
CA GLY A 504 15.35 -0.11 4.70
C GLY A 504 15.28 -1.64 4.70
N ILE A 505 14.17 -2.18 5.19
CA ILE A 505 13.86 -3.62 5.17
C ILE A 505 13.21 -4.09 3.85
N PHE A 506 13.13 -3.27 2.81
CA PHE A 506 12.49 -3.57 1.53
C PHE A 506 13.50 -3.85 0.41
N LEU A 507 14.52 -4.67 0.71
CA LEU A 507 15.57 -5.03 -0.25
C LEU A 507 15.11 -6.09 -1.26
N HIS A 508 15.77 -6.04 -2.41
CA HIS A 508 15.63 -6.92 -3.57
C HIS A 508 16.94 -7.66 -3.79
N ASP A 509 17.24 -8.63 -2.94
CA ASP A 509 18.52 -9.37 -2.96
C ASP A 509 18.33 -10.89 -2.92
N TYR A 510 17.11 -11.37 -3.20
CA TYR A 510 16.79 -12.79 -3.11
C TYR A 510 17.59 -13.62 -4.13
N PRO A 511 18.44 -14.57 -3.70
CA PRO A 511 19.39 -15.24 -4.60
C PRO A 511 18.74 -15.99 -5.77
N ASP A 512 17.56 -16.61 -5.61
CA ASP A 512 16.93 -17.33 -6.73
C ASP A 512 16.24 -16.39 -7.73
N ASP A 513 15.84 -15.19 -7.28
CA ASP A 513 15.22 -14.18 -8.14
C ASP A 513 16.29 -13.32 -8.85
N ARG A 514 17.41 -13.06 -8.15
CA ARG A 514 18.53 -12.21 -8.56
C ARG A 514 19.88 -12.96 -8.48
N SER A 515 19.95 -14.13 -9.10
CA SER A 515 21.16 -14.94 -9.11
C SER A 515 22.28 -14.30 -9.92
N GLU A 516 23.54 -14.56 -9.55
CA GLU A 516 24.68 -14.11 -10.36
C GLU A 516 24.61 -14.65 -11.79
N ALA A 517 24.22 -15.91 -11.97
CA ALA A 517 24.06 -16.52 -13.30
C ALA A 517 23.06 -15.76 -14.18
N LYS A 518 22.08 -15.06 -13.59
CA LYS A 518 21.08 -14.29 -14.31
C LYS A 518 21.55 -12.86 -14.62
N LEU A 519 22.16 -12.19 -13.65
CA LEU A 519 22.35 -10.73 -13.67
C LEU A 519 23.81 -10.26 -13.74
N ARG A 520 24.79 -11.15 -13.56
CA ARG A 520 26.21 -10.78 -13.57
C ARG A 520 26.66 -10.45 -15.00
N GLY A 521 26.88 -9.16 -15.25
CA GLY A 521 27.16 -8.60 -16.57
C GLY A 521 27.50 -7.12 -16.48
N MET A 522 27.72 -6.49 -17.64
CA MET A 522 27.82 -5.04 -17.75
C MET A 522 26.53 -4.47 -18.35
N ASN A 523 25.87 -3.58 -17.62
CA ASN A 523 24.67 -2.87 -18.10
C ASN A 523 25.08 -1.55 -18.76
N HIS A 524 24.46 -1.24 -19.89
CA HIS A 524 24.74 -0.03 -20.67
C HIS A 524 23.49 0.82 -20.79
N ILE A 525 23.64 2.13 -20.68
CA ILE A 525 22.61 3.12 -21.05
C ILE A 525 23.08 3.80 -22.32
N HIS A 526 22.27 3.73 -23.38
CA HIS A 526 22.63 4.21 -24.72
C HIS A 526 22.19 5.65 -24.92
N PHE A 527 23.10 6.50 -25.40
CA PHE A 527 22.80 7.88 -25.76
C PHE A 527 23.05 8.09 -27.26
N GLY A 528 22.16 8.82 -27.92
CA GLY A 528 22.34 9.23 -29.31
C GLY A 528 21.04 9.68 -29.96
N PRO A 529 21.06 10.08 -31.24
CA PRO A 529 19.87 10.59 -31.94
C PRO A 529 18.68 9.61 -31.98
N ARG A 530 18.95 8.31 -31.86
CA ARG A 530 17.94 7.24 -31.82
C ARG A 530 17.63 6.73 -30.41
N PHE A 531 18.43 7.11 -29.41
CA PHE A 531 18.35 6.61 -28.04
C PHE A 531 18.18 7.80 -27.10
N LEU A 532 16.93 8.23 -26.98
CA LEU A 532 16.55 9.34 -26.11
C LEU A 532 16.14 8.79 -24.75
N ASN A 533 16.89 9.11 -23.71
CA ASN A 533 16.55 8.78 -22.33
C ASN A 533 15.96 9.99 -21.64
N TRP A 534 14.92 9.81 -20.84
CA TRP A 534 14.25 10.93 -20.16
C TRP A 534 13.54 10.49 -18.89
N VAL A 535 13.29 11.45 -17.99
CA VAL A 535 12.36 11.30 -16.87
C VAL A 535 11.25 12.33 -17.01
N SER A 536 10.02 11.92 -16.70
CA SER A 536 8.81 12.74 -16.86
C SER A 536 8.12 12.93 -15.52
N PRO A 537 8.59 13.87 -14.67
CA PRO A 537 7.90 14.22 -13.45
C PRO A 537 6.60 15.00 -13.70
N PRO A 538 5.59 14.84 -12.83
CA PRO A 538 4.33 15.57 -12.87
C PRO A 538 4.48 16.99 -12.30
N ILE A 539 4.85 17.93 -13.16
CA ILE A 539 5.01 19.33 -12.75
C ILE A 539 3.64 19.96 -12.51
N ILE A 540 3.45 20.64 -11.38
CA ILE A 540 2.24 21.40 -11.07
C ILE A 540 2.53 22.89 -11.27
N PRO A 541 2.04 23.52 -12.35
CA PRO A 541 2.23 24.94 -12.58
C PRO A 541 1.63 25.80 -11.46
N PRO A 542 2.21 26.99 -11.20
CA PRO A 542 1.59 27.99 -10.34
C PRO A 542 0.20 28.36 -10.86
N LYS A 543 -0.64 28.85 -9.96
CA LYS A 543 -1.99 29.32 -10.32
C LYS A 543 -1.96 30.74 -10.84
#